data_AF-A0A3D8Q7P4-F1
#
_entry.id   AF-A0A3D8Q7P4-F1
#
_cell.length_a   1.000
_cell.length_b   1.000
_cell.length_c   1.000
_cell.angle_alpha   90.00
_cell.angle_beta   90.00
_cell.angle_gamma   90.00
#
_symmetry.space_group_name_H-M   'P 1'
#
loop_
_entity.id
_entity.type
_entity.pdbx_description
1 polymer ?
#
loop_
_entity_poly.entity_id
_entity_poly.type
_entity_poly.pdbx_seq_one_letter_code
_entity_poly.pdbx_strand_id
1 'polypeptide(L)'
;MEDFKTTVITGHIVPELGDTTQIRSYPTLQNENTHGHLQRKLQSRHIQLIAIGGTIGTSLFLGIGSALTKAGPLSLLLGFSITGFAIWGVMQCFGEMATWLPVPGAVPQFCARYVDDALGFAVGWNNWYFCAIVLCLRLLNDINRYTPFLDVYCVKS
;
A
#
# COMPACT_ATOMS: atom_id res chain seq x y z
N MET A 1 27.63 -29.47 6.11
CA MET A 1 26.19 -29.60 5.79
C MET A 1 25.59 -28.22 6.03
N GLU A 2 25.17 -27.38 5.09
CA GLU A 2 25.06 -27.36 3.63
C GLU A 2 24.98 -25.86 3.28
N ASP A 3 26.00 -25.24 2.68
CA ASP A 3 25.95 -23.79 2.35
C ASP A 3 26.93 -23.38 1.21
N PHE A 4 26.99 -24.17 0.13
CA PHE A 4 27.88 -23.88 -1.01
C PHE A 4 27.28 -24.29 -2.37
N LYS A 5 25.95 -24.36 -2.52
CA LYS A 5 25.33 -24.99 -3.71
C LYS A 5 24.52 -24.09 -4.66
N THR A 6 24.70 -22.77 -4.64
CA THR A 6 24.07 -21.91 -5.68
C THR A 6 25.02 -20.84 -6.24
N THR A 7 26.30 -21.19 -6.42
CA THR A 7 27.30 -20.37 -7.15
C THR A 7 27.90 -21.12 -8.35
N VAL A 8 27.31 -22.24 -8.78
CA VAL A 8 27.85 -23.03 -9.91
C VAL A 8 26.72 -23.56 -10.77
N ILE A 9 26.29 -22.78 -11.77
CA ILE A 9 25.70 -23.15 -13.08
C ILE A 9 25.65 -21.78 -13.83
N THR A 10 26.38 -21.41 -14.88
CA THR A 10 27.17 -22.08 -15.90
C THR A 10 28.04 -21.01 -16.58
N GLY A 11 29.29 -21.34 -16.88
CA GLY A 11 30.12 -20.51 -17.76
C GLY A 11 29.50 -20.45 -19.15
N HIS A 12 29.16 -19.24 -19.61
CA HIS A 12 28.81 -18.99 -21.00
C HIS A 12 29.94 -18.17 -21.63
N ILE A 13 30.70 -18.84 -22.48
CA ILE A 13 31.66 -18.25 -23.42
C ILE A 13 30.82 -17.31 -24.30
N VAL A 14 31.08 -16.01 -24.29
CA VAL A 14 30.46 -15.08 -25.25
C VAL A 14 31.20 -15.26 -26.58
N PRO A 15 30.56 -15.75 -27.65
CA PRO A 15 31.16 -15.67 -28.98
C PRO A 15 30.90 -14.26 -29.52
N GLU A 16 31.98 -13.50 -29.72
CA GLU A 16 31.99 -12.39 -30.68
C GLU A 16 32.07 -12.98 -32.09
N LEU A 17 30.97 -13.00 -32.87
CA LEU A 17 30.98 -12.61 -34.30
C LEU A 17 29.57 -12.64 -34.93
N GLY A 18 29.10 -11.47 -35.35
CA GLY A 18 28.42 -11.25 -36.65
C GLY A 18 26.97 -11.71 -36.86
N ASP A 19 26.00 -10.82 -36.58
CA ASP A 19 25.08 -10.29 -37.60
C ASP A 19 24.38 -9.03 -37.05
N THR A 20 24.73 -7.89 -37.63
CA THR A 20 24.21 -6.57 -37.30
C THR A 20 23.00 -6.25 -38.18
N THR A 21 21.93 -7.04 -38.11
CA THR A 21 20.65 -6.64 -38.71
C THR A 21 19.44 -7.07 -37.87
N GLN A 22 18.76 -6.06 -37.33
CA GLN A 22 17.47 -6.10 -36.60
C GLN A 22 17.50 -6.46 -35.10
N ILE A 23 18.40 -5.85 -34.32
CA ILE A 23 17.97 -5.42 -32.98
C ILE A 23 16.90 -4.37 -33.20
N ARG A 24 15.64 -4.79 -33.05
CA ARG A 24 14.49 -3.91 -32.92
C ARG A 24 14.88 -2.81 -31.95
N SER A 25 14.99 -1.60 -32.49
CA SER A 25 15.15 -0.36 -31.76
C SER A 25 14.05 -0.29 -30.69
N TYR A 26 14.35 -0.74 -29.48
CA TYR A 26 13.70 -0.19 -28.31
C TYR A 26 14.10 1.28 -28.31
N PRO A 27 13.17 2.23 -28.50
CA PRO A 27 13.50 3.61 -28.25
C PRO A 27 14.00 3.67 -26.81
N THR A 28 15.29 3.93 -26.65
CA THR A 28 15.87 4.36 -25.38
C THR A 28 15.06 5.58 -24.98
N LEU A 29 14.16 5.40 -24.00
CA LEU A 29 13.48 6.49 -23.33
C LEU A 29 14.56 7.27 -22.54
N GLN A 30 15.29 8.08 -23.28
CA GLN A 30 16.20 9.09 -22.77
C GLN A 30 15.33 10.27 -22.31
N ASN A 31 15.28 10.48 -20.98
CA ASN A 31 14.49 11.42 -20.14
C ASN A 31 13.43 10.65 -19.34
N GLU A 32 13.60 10.38 -18.05
CA GLU A 32 13.64 11.37 -16.95
C GLU A 32 14.57 10.89 -15.80
N ASN A 33 15.87 11.20 -15.86
CA ASN A 33 16.72 11.15 -14.65
C ASN A 33 16.66 12.51 -13.93
N THR A 34 15.45 12.99 -13.60
CA THR A 34 15.21 14.13 -12.69
C THR A 34 14.25 13.71 -11.58
N HIS A 35 14.31 12.44 -11.19
CA HIS A 35 13.82 11.98 -9.90
C HIS A 35 15.04 11.55 -9.11
N GLY A 36 15.41 12.35 -8.11
CA GLY A 36 16.54 12.06 -7.25
C GLY A 36 16.48 10.61 -6.79
N HIS A 37 17.48 9.81 -7.16
CA HIS A 37 17.58 8.42 -6.75
C HIS A 37 17.59 8.39 -5.21
N LEU A 38 16.45 8.01 -4.62
CA LEU A 38 16.34 7.78 -3.19
C LEU A 38 17.34 6.69 -2.85
N GLN A 39 18.34 7.03 -2.04
CA GLN A 39 19.33 6.07 -1.55
C GLN A 39 18.58 4.97 -0.80
N ARG A 40 18.49 3.77 -1.39
CA ARG A 40 17.87 2.59 -0.78
C ARG A 40 18.75 2.08 0.38
N LYS A 41 18.76 2.83 1.48
CA LYS A 41 19.47 2.50 2.73
C LYS A 41 18.57 1.86 3.78
N LEU A 42 17.27 1.70 3.51
CA LEU A 42 16.37 1.00 4.43
C LEU A 42 16.64 -0.51 4.35
N GLN A 43 17.26 -1.03 5.41
CA GLN A 43 17.37 -2.47 5.64
C GLN A 43 15.99 -3.13 5.64
N SER A 44 15.92 -4.39 5.21
CA SER A 44 14.69 -5.20 5.15
C SER A 44 13.87 -5.16 6.45
N ARG A 45 14.55 -5.10 7.62
CA ARG A 45 13.91 -4.97 8.94
C ARG A 45 13.09 -3.68 9.10
N HIS A 46 13.57 -2.54 8.62
CA HIS A 46 12.83 -1.28 8.73
C HIS A 46 11.55 -1.31 7.90
N ILE A 47 11.58 -1.97 6.74
CA ILE A 47 10.43 -2.09 5.84
C ILE A 47 9.34 -2.96 6.50
N GLN A 48 9.72 -4.05 7.16
CA GLN A 48 8.80 -4.89 7.94
C GLN A 48 8.18 -4.14 9.12
N LEU A 49 8.97 -3.30 9.82
CA LEU A 49 8.48 -2.49 10.92
C LEU A 49 7.47 -1.42 10.46
N ILE A 50 7.68 -0.81 9.30
CA ILE A 50 6.71 0.13 8.70
C ILE A 50 5.42 -0.61 8.34
N ALA A 51 5.52 -1.80 7.76
CA ALA A 51 4.36 -2.62 7.40
C ALA A 51 3.53 -3.03 8.63
N ILE A 52 4.18 -3.44 9.72
CA ILE A 52 3.50 -3.81 10.97
C ILE A 52 2.92 -2.57 11.66
N GLY A 53 3.66 -1.45 11.67
CA GLY A 53 3.20 -0.20 12.27
C GLY A 53 2.00 0.41 11.57
N GLY A 54 1.89 0.24 10.24
CA GLY A 54 0.73 0.68 9.48
C GLY A 54 -0.53 -0.18 9.69
N THR A 55 -0.36 -1.47 9.99
CA THR A 55 -1.48 -2.42 10.12
C THR A 55 -1.97 -2.59 11.56
N ILE A 56 -1.08 -2.60 12.56
CA ILE A 56 -1.43 -2.64 13.99
C ILE A 56 -1.62 -1.22 14.52
N GLY A 57 -2.48 -0.45 13.87
CA GLY A 57 -2.79 0.92 14.25
C GLY A 57 -3.66 1.00 15.51
N THR A 58 -3.76 2.21 16.08
CA THR A 58 -4.69 2.51 17.18
C THR A 58 -6.15 2.22 16.85
N SER A 59 -6.51 2.27 15.56
CA SER A 59 -7.85 1.93 15.07
C SER A 59 -8.30 0.53 15.49
N LEU A 60 -7.39 -0.44 15.52
CA LEU A 60 -7.69 -1.80 15.96
C LEU A 60 -8.11 -1.81 17.44
N PHE A 61 -7.38 -1.11 18.30
CA PHE A 61 -7.66 -1.02 19.72
C PHE A 61 -8.96 -0.25 20.01
N LEU A 62 -9.18 0.88 19.32
CA LEU A 62 -10.40 1.68 19.45
C LEU A 62 -11.65 0.87 19.05
N GLY A 63 -11.56 0.06 18.00
CA GLY A 63 -12.65 -0.79 17.55
C GLY A 63 -12.94 -1.95 18.51
N ILE A 64 -11.89 -2.66 18.94
CA ILE A 64 -12.01 -3.85 19.80
C ILE A 64 -12.63 -3.51 21.15
N GLY A 65 -12.28 -2.38 21.79
CA GLY A 65 -12.80 -2.01 23.10
C GLY A 65 -14.32 -1.81 23.13
N SER A 66 -14.87 -1.13 22.12
CA SER A 66 -16.33 -0.95 22.02
C SER A 66 -17.04 -2.21 21.53
N ALA A 67 -16.42 -2.98 20.64
CA ALA A 67 -17.02 -4.19 20.10
C ALA A 67 -17.09 -5.31 21.15
N LEU A 68 -16.08 -5.45 22.01
CA LEU A 68 -16.04 -6.47 23.07
C LEU A 68 -17.16 -6.30 24.09
N THR A 69 -17.42 -5.05 24.50
CA THR A 69 -18.47 -4.71 25.48
C THR A 69 -19.88 -4.87 24.92
N LYS A 70 -20.07 -4.65 23.61
CA LYS A 70 -21.38 -4.75 22.95
C LYS A 70 -21.75 -6.16 22.47
N ALA A 71 -20.78 -6.91 21.94
CA ALA A 71 -21.05 -8.16 21.22
C ALA A 71 -20.62 -9.44 21.99
N GLY A 72 -19.85 -9.29 23.07
CA GLY A 72 -19.25 -10.42 23.80
C GLY A 72 -18.01 -10.99 23.11
N PRO A 73 -17.17 -11.77 23.84
CA PRO A 73 -15.85 -12.19 23.36
C PRO A 73 -15.90 -13.19 22.19
N LEU A 74 -16.92 -14.06 22.16
CA LEU A 74 -17.03 -15.12 21.16
C LEU A 74 -17.37 -14.58 19.76
N SER A 75 -18.30 -13.63 19.69
CA SER A 75 -18.73 -13.03 18.42
C SER A 75 -17.62 -12.16 17.81
N LEU A 76 -16.85 -11.46 18.65
CA LEU A 76 -15.69 -10.67 18.22
C LEU A 76 -14.64 -11.57 17.56
N LEU A 77 -14.31 -12.71 18.16
CA LEU A 77 -13.31 -13.65 17.63
C LEU A 77 -13.73 -14.26 16.29
N LEU A 78 -15.00 -14.64 16.17
CA LEU A 78 -15.55 -15.19 14.92
C LEU A 78 -15.59 -14.13 13.81
N GLY A 79 -16.02 -12.90 14.11
CA GLY A 79 -16.04 -11.80 13.15
C GLY A 79 -14.65 -11.43 12.63
N PHE A 80 -13.66 -11.36 13.53
CA PHE A 80 -12.27 -11.12 13.16
C PHE A 80 -11.66 -12.27 12.35
N SER A 81 -11.97 -13.52 12.68
CA SER A 81 -11.45 -14.68 11.93
C SER A 81 -12.02 -14.75 10.50
N ILE A 82 -13.32 -14.54 10.33
CA ILE A 82 -13.97 -14.59 9.01
C ILE A 82 -13.46 -13.44 8.12
N THR A 83 -13.43 -12.22 8.66
CA THR A 83 -12.95 -11.04 7.92
C THR A 83 -11.46 -11.15 7.63
N GLY A 84 -10.67 -11.65 8.58
CA GLY A 84 -9.23 -11.89 8.42
C GLY A 84 -8.93 -12.92 7.33
N PHE A 85 -9.70 -14.00 7.25
CA PHE A 85 -9.55 -15.01 6.20
C PHE A 85 -9.87 -14.44 4.81
N ALA A 86 -10.95 -13.64 4.70
CA ALA A 86 -11.29 -12.97 3.44
C ALA A 86 -10.19 -12.01 2.98
N ILE A 87 -9.65 -11.18 3.88
CA ILE A 87 -8.57 -10.24 3.58
C ILE A 87 -7.28 -10.98 3.22
N TRP A 88 -6.96 -12.09 3.90
CA TRP A 88 -5.79 -12.91 3.58
C TRP A 88 -5.83 -13.41 2.14
N GLY A 89 -6.99 -13.89 1.68
CA GLY A 89 -7.17 -14.29 0.27
C GLY A 89 -6.92 -13.15 -0.72
N VAL A 90 -7.45 -11.96 -0.45
CA VAL A 90 -7.22 -10.77 -1.29
C VAL A 90 -5.73 -10.39 -1.33
N MET A 91 -5.05 -10.43 -0.18
CA MET A 91 -3.63 -10.09 -0.08
C MET A 91 -2.71 -11.08 -0.79
N GLN A 92 -3.07 -12.37 -0.87
CA GLN A 92 -2.32 -13.33 -1.68
C GLN A 92 -2.43 -12.99 -3.17
N CYS A 93 -3.63 -12.72 -3.67
CA CYS A 93 -3.83 -12.29 -5.06
C CYS A 93 -3.10 -10.97 -5.36
N PHE A 94 -3.15 -10.01 -4.43
CA PHE A 94 -2.44 -8.74 -4.56
C PHE A 94 -0.92 -8.93 -4.55
N GLY A 95 -0.41 -9.89 -3.77
CA GLY A 95 1.00 -10.26 -3.72
C GLY A 95 1.52 -10.78 -5.06
N GLU A 96 0.79 -11.72 -5.69
CA GLU A 96 1.10 -12.18 -7.05
C GLU A 96 1.08 -11.00 -8.03
N MET A 97 0.04 -10.17 -8.02
CA MET A 97 -0.04 -8.99 -8.88
C MET A 97 1.14 -8.01 -8.69
N ALA A 98 1.67 -7.89 -7.47
CA ALA A 98 2.77 -6.99 -7.12
C ALA A 98 4.17 -7.53 -7.51
N THR A 99 4.38 -8.85 -7.52
CA THR A 99 5.66 -9.46 -7.91
C THR A 99 5.83 -9.51 -9.43
N TRP A 100 4.74 -9.65 -10.19
CA TRP A 100 4.75 -9.70 -11.65
C TRP A 100 5.20 -8.39 -12.32
N LEU A 101 4.80 -7.23 -11.75
CA LEU A 101 5.24 -5.92 -12.24
C LEU A 101 5.52 -5.00 -11.04
N PRO A 102 6.78 -4.91 -10.56
CA PRO A 102 7.13 -4.09 -9.41
C PRO A 102 7.18 -2.60 -9.80
N VAL A 103 6.01 -2.00 -10.00
CA VAL A 103 5.86 -0.57 -10.26
C VAL A 103 5.70 0.16 -8.92
N PRO A 104 6.54 1.15 -8.59
CA PRO A 104 6.26 2.03 -7.46
C PRO A 104 5.02 2.88 -7.78
N GLY A 105 3.86 2.48 -7.26
CA GLY A 105 2.58 3.13 -7.57
C GLY A 105 1.48 2.84 -6.55
N ALA A 106 0.45 3.69 -6.55
CA ALA A 106 -0.73 3.53 -5.69
C ALA A 106 -1.66 2.42 -6.21
N VAL A 107 -2.52 1.87 -5.34
CA VAL A 107 -3.52 0.83 -5.66
C VAL A 107 -4.31 1.07 -6.98
N PRO A 108 -4.81 2.28 -7.31
CA PRO A 108 -5.52 2.49 -8.59
C PRO A 108 -4.65 2.26 -9.84
N GLN A 109 -3.33 2.40 -9.74
CA GLN A 109 -2.40 2.15 -10.84
C GLN A 109 -2.31 0.64 -11.17
N PHE A 110 -2.44 -0.21 -10.15
CA PHE A 110 -2.54 -1.64 -10.35
C PHE A 110 -3.89 -2.02 -10.98
N CYS A 111 -4.99 -1.39 -10.57
CA CYS A 111 -6.32 -1.65 -11.14
C CYS A 111 -6.43 -1.24 -12.62
N ALA A 112 -5.90 -0.06 -12.99
CA ALA A 112 -5.87 0.40 -14.38
C ALA A 112 -5.14 -0.58 -15.30
N ARG A 113 -4.04 -1.17 -14.80
CA ARG A 113 -3.16 -2.01 -15.62
C ARG A 113 -3.63 -3.46 -15.76
N TYR A 114 -4.26 -4.03 -14.73
CA TYR A 114 -4.63 -5.45 -14.70
C TYR A 114 -6.07 -5.74 -15.11
N VAL A 115 -7.00 -4.80 -14.95
CA VAL A 115 -8.42 -5.04 -15.24
C VAL A 115 -8.89 -4.18 -16.41
N ASP A 116 -8.92 -2.85 -16.22
CA ASP A 116 -9.32 -1.88 -17.24
C ASP A 116 -9.00 -0.45 -16.77
N ASP A 117 -8.66 0.45 -17.69
CA ASP A 117 -8.40 1.86 -17.38
C ASP A 117 -9.62 2.57 -16.75
N ALA A 118 -10.85 2.18 -17.12
CA ALA A 118 -12.08 2.73 -16.51
C ALA A 118 -12.24 2.30 -15.04
N LEU A 119 -11.81 1.07 -14.71
CA LEU A 119 -11.85 0.58 -13.33
C LEU A 119 -10.77 1.25 -12.48
N GLY A 120 -9.60 1.50 -13.05
CA GLY A 120 -8.56 2.34 -12.44
C GLY A 120 -9.06 3.75 -12.10
N PHE A 121 -9.80 4.38 -13.02
CA PHE A 121 -10.42 5.69 -12.79
C PHE A 121 -11.47 5.64 -11.67
N ALA A 122 -12.35 4.64 -11.68
CA ALA A 122 -13.37 4.46 -10.65
C ALA A 122 -12.78 4.26 -9.25
N VAL A 123 -11.75 3.42 -9.13
CA VAL A 123 -11.04 3.18 -7.85
C VAL A 123 -10.27 4.43 -7.41
N GLY A 124 -9.68 5.18 -8.34
CA GLY A 124 -9.05 6.46 -8.05
C GLY A 124 -10.04 7.48 -7.46
N TRP A 125 -11.22 7.58 -8.06
CA TRP A 125 -12.29 8.46 -7.58
C TRP A 125 -12.86 8.01 -6.22
N ASN A 126 -13.00 6.69 -6.00
CA ASN A 126 -13.38 6.13 -4.71
C ASN A 126 -12.34 6.46 -3.61
N ASN A 127 -11.05 6.33 -3.92
CA ASN A 127 -9.98 6.67 -2.99
C ASN A 127 -9.95 8.15 -2.63
N TRP A 128 -10.21 9.03 -3.62
CA TRP A 128 -10.30 10.47 -3.39
C TRP A 128 -11.46 10.82 -2.45
N TYR A 129 -12.66 10.25 -2.66
CA TYR A 129 -13.80 10.47 -1.77
C TYR A 129 -13.52 9.99 -0.34
N PHE A 130 -12.90 8.82 -0.17
CA PHE A 130 -12.53 8.33 1.15
C PHE A 130 -11.60 9.32 1.87
N CYS A 131 -10.57 9.83 1.18
CA CYS A 131 -9.67 10.84 1.73
C CYS A 131 -10.41 12.14 2.10
N ALA A 132 -11.30 12.62 1.23
CA ALA A 132 -12.08 13.84 1.46
C ALA A 132 -13.03 13.72 2.66
N ILE A 133 -13.72 12.60 2.80
CA ILE A 133 -14.63 12.34 3.93
C ILE A 133 -13.85 12.29 5.24
N VAL A 134 -12.71 11.60 5.29
CA VAL A 134 -11.86 11.53 6.49
C VAL A 134 -11.36 12.91 6.91
N LEU A 135 -10.91 13.72 5.94
CA LEU A 135 -10.50 15.10 6.21
C LEU A 135 -11.68 15.94 6.75
N CYS A 136 -12.84 15.85 6.12
CA CYS A 136 -14.04 16.57 6.55
C CYS A 136 -14.45 16.18 7.98
N LEU A 137 -14.51 14.89 8.28
CA LEU A 137 -14.82 14.38 9.63
C LEU A 137 -13.82 14.89 10.67
N ARG A 138 -12.53 14.92 10.33
CA ARG A 138 -11.49 15.44 11.21
C ARG A 138 -11.69 16.93 11.48
N LEU A 139 -11.91 17.73 10.43
CA LEU A 139 -12.14 19.17 10.57
C LEU A 139 -13.41 19.48 11.36
N LEU A 140 -14.50 18.75 11.11
CA LEU A 140 -15.74 18.90 11.87
C LEU A 140 -15.55 18.54 13.35
N ASN A 141 -14.78 17.48 13.64
CA ASN A 141 -14.44 17.13 15.01
C ASN A 141 -13.59 18.20 15.69
N ASP A 142 -12.61 18.78 14.98
CA ASP A 142 -11.78 19.87 15.47
C ASP A 142 -12.65 21.12 15.74
N ILE A 143 -13.53 21.54 14.82
CA ILE A 143 -14.46 22.66 15.01
C ILE A 143 -15.38 22.44 16.21
N ASN A 144 -15.97 21.24 16.35
CA ASN A 144 -16.84 20.89 17.48
C ASN A 144 -16.09 20.76 18.82
N ARG A 145 -14.76 20.74 18.80
CA ARG A 145 -13.90 20.79 19.98
C ARG A 145 -13.50 22.21 20.37
N TYR A 146 -13.54 23.15 19.41
CA TYR A 146 -13.33 24.59 19.65
C TYR A 146 -14.61 25.34 20.04
N THR A 147 -15.81 24.81 19.75
CA THR A 147 -17.10 25.42 20.15
C THR A 147 -17.27 25.70 21.64
N PRO A 148 -16.87 24.84 22.62
CA PRO A 148 -16.92 25.25 24.03
C PRO A 148 -15.92 26.36 24.39
N PHE A 149 -14.89 26.60 23.57
CA PHE A 149 -13.95 27.71 23.76
C PHE A 149 -14.46 29.02 23.13
N LEU A 150 -15.22 28.92 22.02
CA LEU A 150 -15.87 30.05 21.36
C LEU A 150 -17.15 30.52 22.08
N ASP A 151 -17.95 29.63 22.68
CA ASP A 151 -19.10 30.03 23.51
C ASP A 151 -18.67 30.80 24.78
N VAL A 152 -17.54 30.42 25.39
CA VAL A 152 -16.95 31.15 26.53
C VAL A 152 -16.45 32.55 26.12
N TYR A 153 -15.98 32.72 24.88
CA TYR A 153 -15.56 34.03 24.36
C TYR A 153 -16.73 34.89 23.85
N CYS A 154 -17.81 34.29 23.35
CA CYS A 154 -18.97 35.02 22.78
C CYS A 154 -19.97 35.50 23.86
N VAL A 155 -20.13 34.77 24.98
CA VAL A 155 -21.00 35.18 26.10
C VAL A 155 -20.34 36.20 27.05
N LYS A 156 -19.05 36.52 26.84
CA LYS A 156 -18.29 37.47 27.68
C LYS A 156 -18.00 38.81 26.99
N SER A 157 -18.70 39.12 25.89
CA SER A 157 -18.77 40.45 25.27
C SER A 157 -20.13 41.10 25.48
#